data_AF-A0A4Y2TYM8-F1
#
_entry.id   AF-A0A4Y2TYM8-F1
#
_cell.length_a   1.000
_cell.length_b   1.000
_cell.length_c   1.000
_cell.angle_alpha   90.00
_cell.angle_beta   90.00
_cell.angle_gamma   90.00
#
_symmetry.space_group_name_H-M   'P 1'
#
loop_
_entity.id
_entity.type
_entity.pdbx_description
1 polymer ?
#
loop_
_entity_poly.entity_id
_entity_poly.type
_entity_poly.pdbx_seq_one_letter_code
_entity_poly.pdbx_strand_id
1 'polypeptide(L)'
;MGLVQPTLSSAILQLDCSENVDEEAVEQWINEDSTLECCEVLSDDDIMARVTCGSEETRNLEECPESAEENLVTHQELSHGDALVHTAALLNYLEQENESTPAEKMILRNCVV
;
A
#
# COMPACT_ATOMS: atom_id res chain seq x y z
N MET A 1 -10.61 -34.10 -10.73
CA MET A 1 -11.10 -32.98 -11.56
C MET A 1 -9.94 -32.01 -11.64
N GLY A 2 -9.36 -31.86 -12.84
CA GLY A 2 -8.05 -31.20 -13.00
C GLY A 2 -8.10 -29.75 -12.56
N LEU A 3 -7.11 -29.34 -11.76
CA LEU A 3 -6.74 -27.93 -11.60
C LEU A 3 -6.48 -27.39 -13.00
N VAL A 4 -7.41 -26.61 -13.53
CA VAL A 4 -7.13 -25.78 -14.70
C VAL A 4 -6.10 -24.80 -14.20
N GLN A 5 -4.83 -25.02 -14.54
CA GLN A 5 -3.82 -24.00 -14.35
C GLN A 5 -4.36 -22.74 -15.03
N PRO A 6 -4.52 -21.62 -14.32
CA PRO A 6 -4.82 -20.38 -14.99
C PRO A 6 -3.66 -20.20 -15.98
N THR A 7 -3.97 -20.14 -17.27
CA THR A 7 -2.98 -19.81 -18.29
C THR A 7 -2.67 -18.33 -18.09
N LEU A 8 -1.88 -18.02 -17.06
CA LEU A 8 -1.48 -16.68 -16.64
C LEU A 8 -0.83 -15.93 -17.79
N SER A 9 -0.20 -16.68 -18.71
CA SER A 9 0.40 -16.23 -19.95
C SER A 9 -0.48 -15.30 -20.82
N SER A 10 -1.82 -15.41 -20.79
CA SER A 10 -2.67 -14.55 -21.63
C SER A 10 -3.17 -13.26 -20.95
N ALA A 11 -3.15 -13.20 -19.60
CA ALA A 11 -3.68 -12.07 -18.83
C ALA A 11 -2.60 -11.13 -18.29
N ILE A 12 -1.33 -11.57 -18.30
CA ILE A 12 -0.15 -10.71 -18.17
C ILE A 12 -0.04 -9.91 -19.48
N LEU A 13 -0.92 -8.93 -19.62
CA LEU A 13 -0.92 -7.97 -20.71
C LEU A 13 0.48 -7.37 -20.79
N GLN A 14 1.15 -7.55 -21.94
CA GLN A 14 2.38 -6.84 -22.28
C GLN A 14 2.05 -5.34 -22.39
N LEU A 15 2.04 -4.68 -21.23
CA LEU A 15 2.04 -3.23 -21.12
C LEU A 15 3.44 -2.78 -21.52
N ASP A 16 3.52 -1.91 -22.51
CA ASP A 16 4.77 -1.46 -23.18
C ASP A 16 5.74 -0.69 -22.24
N CYS A 17 5.39 -0.54 -20.96
CA CYS A 17 6.18 0.14 -19.93
C CYS A 17 6.22 -0.62 -18.59
N SER A 18 5.72 -1.85 -18.53
CA SER A 18 5.72 -2.67 -17.32
C SER A 18 6.91 -3.62 -17.30
N GLU A 19 7.40 -3.93 -16.11
CA GLU A 19 8.42 -4.95 -15.92
C GLU A 19 7.88 -6.31 -16.39
N ASN A 20 8.67 -7.02 -17.19
CA ASN A 20 8.30 -8.34 -17.67
C ASN A 20 8.32 -9.31 -16.49
N VAL A 21 7.15 -9.68 -15.99
CA VAL A 21 6.98 -10.72 -14.99
C VAL A 21 6.71 -12.03 -15.72
N ASP A 22 7.63 -12.98 -15.59
CA ASP A 22 7.46 -14.32 -16.15
C ASP A 22 6.50 -15.18 -15.31
N GLU A 23 6.02 -16.27 -15.91
CA GLU A 23 5.06 -17.17 -15.27
C GLU A 23 5.60 -17.82 -13.99
N GLU A 24 6.91 -18.11 -13.94
CA GLU A 24 7.55 -18.69 -12.76
C GLU A 24 7.58 -17.70 -11.58
N ALA A 25 7.85 -16.42 -11.85
CA ALA A 25 7.79 -15.35 -10.86
C ALA A 25 6.37 -15.16 -10.30
N VAL A 26 5.34 -15.26 -11.15
CA VAL A 26 3.94 -15.21 -10.69
C VAL A 26 3.58 -16.44 -9.86
N GLU A 27 4.01 -17.64 -10.27
CA GLU A 27 3.81 -18.85 -9.48
C GLU A 27 4.51 -18.77 -8.13
N GLN A 28 5.74 -18.25 -8.07
CA GLN A 28 6.46 -18.05 -6.81
C GLN A 28 5.73 -17.09 -5.88
N TRP A 29 5.25 -15.94 -6.38
CA TRP A 29 4.45 -14.99 -5.58
C TRP A 29 3.20 -15.63 -4.99
N ILE A 30 2.44 -16.39 -5.79
CA ILE A 30 1.21 -17.04 -5.32
C ILE A 30 1.53 -18.14 -4.29
N ASN A 31 2.62 -18.88 -4.48
CA ASN A 31 3.04 -19.93 -3.55
C ASN A 31 3.57 -19.35 -2.24
N GLU A 32 4.31 -18.25 -2.26
CA GLU A 32 4.75 -17.53 -1.06
C GLU A 32 3.56 -17.03 -0.25
N ASP A 33 2.58 -16.39 -0.93
CA ASP A 33 1.37 -15.88 -0.29
C ASP A 33 0.51 -17.00 0.31
N SER A 34 0.47 -18.18 -0.33
CA SER A 34 -0.25 -19.36 0.16
C SER A 34 0.33 -19.96 1.44
N THR A 35 1.59 -19.64 1.80
CA THR A 35 2.22 -20.11 3.05
C THR A 35 2.02 -19.17 4.23
N LEU A 36 1.46 -17.98 4.00
CA LEU A 36 1.18 -17.02 5.06
C LEU A 36 -0.10 -17.42 5.82
N GLU A 37 -0.03 -17.40 7.15
CA GLU A 37 -1.13 -17.78 8.04
C GLU A 37 -2.38 -16.88 7.89
N CYS A 38 -2.22 -15.69 7.29
CA CYS A 38 -3.29 -14.75 7.02
C CYS A 38 -4.01 -14.96 5.66
N CYS A 39 -3.54 -15.88 4.82
CA CYS A 39 -4.09 -16.09 3.48
C CYS A 39 -5.04 -17.31 3.46
N GLU A 40 -6.30 -17.06 3.09
CA GLU A 40 -7.33 -18.11 2.94
C GLU A 40 -7.59 -18.37 1.45
N VAL A 41 -7.57 -19.63 1.05
CA VAL A 41 -7.99 -20.04 -0.30
C VAL A 41 -9.52 -20.07 -0.36
N LEU A 42 -10.09 -19.19 -1.19
CA LEU A 42 -11.53 -19.09 -1.39
C LEU A 42 -11.98 -19.84 -2.64
N SER A 43 -13.17 -20.44 -2.59
CA SER A 43 -13.84 -20.93 -3.79
C SER A 43 -14.56 -19.81 -4.53
N ASP A 44 -14.92 -20.06 -5.80
CA ASP A 44 -15.72 -19.13 -6.60
C ASP A 44 -17.03 -18.73 -5.90
N ASP A 45 -17.68 -19.68 -5.21
CA ASP A 45 -18.90 -19.44 -4.44
C ASP A 45 -18.65 -18.56 -3.21
N ASP A 46 -17.51 -18.74 -2.52
CA ASP A 46 -17.12 -17.92 -1.37
C ASP A 46 -16.80 -16.49 -1.78
N ILE A 47 -16.13 -16.30 -2.93
CA ILE A 47 -15.84 -14.98 -3.50
C ILE A 47 -17.15 -14.28 -3.87
N MET A 48 -18.06 -14.98 -4.56
CA MET A 48 -19.36 -14.45 -4.94
C MET A 48 -20.19 -14.09 -3.69
N ALA A 49 -20.13 -14.91 -2.63
CA ALA A 49 -20.78 -14.62 -1.37
C ALA A 49 -20.21 -13.36 -0.70
N ARG A 50 -18.88 -13.15 -0.68
CA ARG A 50 -18.26 -11.93 -0.11
C ARG A 50 -18.56 -10.67 -0.93
N VAL A 51 -18.53 -10.76 -2.26
CA VAL A 51 -18.85 -9.66 -3.16
C VAL A 51 -20.32 -9.25 -3.04
N THR A 52 -21.21 -10.22 -2.82
CA THR A 52 -22.66 -9.96 -2.66
C THR A 52 -23.07 -9.63 -1.23
N CYS A 53 -22.29 -10.03 -0.22
CA CYS A 53 -22.48 -9.77 1.22
C CYS A 53 -21.63 -8.58 1.72
N GLY A 54 -21.49 -7.52 0.93
CA GLY A 54 -20.66 -6.36 1.28
C GLY A 54 -21.23 -5.44 2.38
N SER A 55 -21.98 -5.94 3.39
CA SER A 55 -22.53 -5.08 4.45
C SER A 55 -22.56 -5.62 5.89
N GLU A 56 -22.25 -6.89 6.19
CA GLU A 56 -22.42 -7.41 7.57
C GLU A 56 -21.24 -8.23 8.15
N GLU A 57 -20.02 -8.11 7.63
CA GLU A 57 -18.84 -8.71 8.30
C GLU A 57 -17.68 -7.72 8.46
N THR A 58 -17.92 -6.66 9.22
CA THR A 58 -16.86 -5.85 9.83
C THR A 58 -16.37 -6.53 11.11
N ARG A 59 -15.67 -7.66 11.01
CA ARG A 59 -14.97 -8.30 12.15
C ARG A 59 -14.11 -9.46 11.66
N ASN A 60 -12.80 -9.38 11.93
CA ASN A 60 -11.75 -10.40 11.71
C ASN A 60 -10.94 -10.32 10.41
N LEU A 61 -10.59 -9.11 9.96
CA LEU A 61 -9.17 -8.94 9.65
C LEU A 61 -8.50 -8.82 11.02
N GLU A 62 -7.82 -9.88 11.43
CA GLU A 62 -6.87 -9.82 12.54
C GLU A 62 -6.03 -8.57 12.32
N GLU A 63 -6.14 -7.63 13.25
CA GLU A 63 -5.29 -6.46 13.32
C GLU A 63 -3.86 -6.97 13.24
N CYS A 64 -3.20 -6.68 12.12
CA CYS A 64 -1.79 -6.99 11.92
C CYS A 64 -1.07 -6.61 13.22
N PRO A 65 -0.41 -7.55 13.93
CA PRO A 65 0.32 -7.19 15.12
C PRO A 65 1.35 -6.19 14.67
N GLU A 66 1.17 -4.94 15.13
CA GLU A 66 2.05 -3.80 14.91
C GLU A 66 3.47 -4.32 15.09
N SER A 67 4.14 -4.54 13.95
CA SER A 67 5.39 -5.28 13.92
C SER A 67 6.29 -4.61 14.92
N ALA A 68 6.72 -5.37 15.93
CA ALA A 68 7.58 -4.93 17.00
C ALA A 68 8.97 -4.58 16.44
N GLU A 69 9.04 -3.48 15.71
CA GLU A 69 10.22 -2.68 15.51
C GLU A 69 9.83 -1.27 15.95
N GLU A 70 9.96 -1.09 17.27
CA GLU A 70 9.90 0.18 17.97
C GLU A 70 10.90 1.16 17.34
N ASN A 71 10.49 1.86 16.28
CA ASN A 71 10.82 3.27 16.20
C ASN A 71 9.73 3.95 17.02
N LEU A 72 10.09 4.57 18.14
CA LEU A 72 9.22 5.29 19.07
C LEU A 72 8.54 6.52 18.41
N VAL A 73 7.88 6.33 17.28
CA VAL A 73 6.89 7.26 16.75
C VAL A 73 5.66 7.04 17.61
N THR A 74 5.54 7.85 18.66
CA THR A 74 4.25 8.00 19.34
C THR A 74 3.27 8.49 18.29
N HIS A 75 2.35 7.63 17.86
CA HIS A 75 1.26 7.98 16.95
C HIS A 75 0.34 8.96 17.67
N GLN A 76 0.70 10.24 17.65
CA GLN A 76 -0.14 11.32 18.14
C GLN A 76 -1.17 11.63 17.07
N GLU A 77 -2.44 11.35 17.35
CA GLU A 77 -3.55 11.70 16.46
C GLU A 77 -3.69 13.23 16.46
N LEU A 78 -3.18 13.87 15.40
CA LEU A 78 -3.29 15.31 15.21
C LEU A 78 -4.60 15.63 14.50
N SER A 79 -5.29 16.68 14.94
CA SER A 79 -6.40 17.21 14.16
C SER A 79 -5.89 17.70 12.80
N HIS A 80 -6.75 17.74 11.78
CA HIS A 80 -6.36 18.25 10.46
C HIS A 80 -5.79 19.68 10.53
N GLY A 81 -6.34 20.52 11.40
CA GLY A 81 -5.84 21.87 11.63
C GLY A 81 -4.43 21.88 12.25
N ASP A 82 -4.18 21.03 13.24
CA ASP A 82 -2.87 20.93 13.88
C ASP A 82 -1.82 20.38 12.91
N ALA A 83 -2.18 19.35 12.13
CA ALA A 83 -1.30 18.81 11.08
C ALA A 83 -0.91 19.89 10.06
N LEU A 84 -1.88 20.71 9.61
CA LEU A 84 -1.60 21.82 8.70
C LEU A 84 -0.61 22.84 9.31
N VAL A 85 -0.81 23.23 10.57
CA VAL A 85 0.10 24.14 11.27
C VAL A 85 1.51 23.55 11.38
N HIS A 86 1.64 22.27 11.72
CA HIS A 86 2.92 21.57 11.77
C HIS A 86 3.62 21.53 10.41
N THR A 87 2.89 21.22 9.33
CA THR A 87 3.47 21.21 7.98
C THR A 87 3.89 22.61 7.53
N ALA A 88 3.11 23.65 7.84
CA ALA A 88 3.47 25.03 7.49
C ALA A 88 4.73 25.50 8.23
N ALA A 89 4.88 25.14 9.51
CA ALA A 89 6.08 25.45 10.29
C ALA A 89 7.33 24.74 9.72
N LEU A 90 7.19 23.47 9.31
CA LEU A 90 8.26 22.70 8.68
C LEU A 90 8.68 23.30 7.33
N LEU A 91 7.72 23.66 6.47
CA LEU A 91 8.01 24.27 5.18
C LEU A 91 8.73 25.63 5.33
N ASN A 92 8.34 26.44 6.30
CA ASN A 92 9.03 27.70 6.61
C ASN A 92 10.46 27.46 7.13
N TYR A 93 10.68 26.42 7.94
CA TYR A 93 12.03 26.05 8.38
C TYR A 93 12.92 25.66 7.18
N LEU A 94 12.40 24.81 6.28
CA LEU A 94 13.11 24.36 5.08
C LEU A 94 13.39 25.51 4.10
N GLU A 95 12.50 26.49 3.95
CA GLU A 95 12.77 27.67 3.08
C GLU A 95 13.94 28.52 3.63
N GLN A 96 14.05 28.61 4.97
CA GLN A 96 15.09 29.40 5.66
C GLN A 96 16.42 28.67 5.79
N GLU A 97 16.44 27.35 5.63
CA GLU A 97 17.65 26.54 5.70
C GLU A 97 18.70 27.04 4.69
N ASN A 98 19.93 27.18 5.15
CA ASN A 98 21.04 27.72 4.35
C ASN A 98 21.61 26.66 3.38
N GLU A 99 21.32 25.38 3.62
CA GLU A 99 21.79 24.25 2.81
C GLU A 99 20.94 24.04 1.56
N SER A 100 19.73 24.60 1.51
CA SER A 100 18.85 24.45 0.34
C SER A 100 19.29 25.30 -0.83
N THR A 101 19.27 24.71 -2.02
CA THR A 101 19.52 25.37 -3.29
C THR A 101 18.42 26.39 -3.62
N PRO A 102 18.70 27.41 -4.45
CA PRO A 102 17.68 28.35 -4.91
C PRO A 102 16.47 27.69 -5.58
N ALA A 103 16.68 26.56 -6.28
CA ALA A 103 15.61 25.83 -6.94
C ALA A 103 14.66 25.16 -5.91
N GLU A 104 15.21 24.56 -4.86
CA GLU A 104 14.43 23.96 -3.77
C GLU A 104 13.59 25.01 -3.03
N LYS A 105 14.15 26.21 -2.80
CA LYS A 105 13.39 27.33 -2.21
C LYS A 105 12.24 27.81 -3.08
N MET A 106 12.42 27.82 -4.40
CA MET A 106 11.34 28.14 -5.34
C MET A 106 10.22 27.10 -5.32
N ILE A 107 10.57 25.81 -5.18
CA ILE A 107 9.59 24.73 -5.08
C ILE A 107 8.84 24.80 -3.76
N LEU A 108 9.55 24.97 -2.64
CA LEU A 108 8.95 25.10 -1.30
C LEU A 108 7.93 26.24 -1.24
N ARG A 109 8.23 27.41 -1.84
CA ARG A 109 7.30 28.54 -1.93
C ARG A 109 6.01 28.22 -2.68
N ASN A 110 6.08 27.37 -3.70
CA ASN A 110 4.90 26.95 -4.47
C ASN A 110 4.07 25.87 -3.75
N CYS A 111 4.64 25.20 -2.75
CA CYS A 111 3.92 24.24 -1.91
C CYS A 111 3.07 24.91 -0.81
N VAL A 112 3.22 26.23 -0.57
CA VAL A 112 2.47 27.00 0.43
C VAL A 112 1.17 27.61 -0.16
N VAL A 113 0.60 27.00 -1.20
CA VAL A 113 -0.62 27.49 -1.90
C VAL A 113 -1.85 26.74 -1.44
#